data_AF-A0A535XV28-F1
#
_entry.id   AF-A0A535XV28-F1
#
_cell.length_a   1.000
_cell.length_b   1.000
_cell.length_c   1.000
_cell.angle_alpha   90.00
_cell.angle_beta   90.00
_cell.angle_gamma   90.00
#
_symmetry.space_group_name_H-M   'P 1'
#
loop_
_entity.id
_entity.type
_entity.pdbx_description
1 polymer ?
#
loop_
_entity_poly.entity_id
_entity_poly.type
_entity_poly.pdbx_seq_one_letter_code
_entity_poly.pdbx_strand_id
1 'polypeptide(L)'
;MGFIAGLIWGLLIAAATIALEHYGPSSEPLHVSLSGNGAIAAPIMLVPLAIFWGWSSIANAYAGRSVVPIAAYTLALLLGVSAIGPADAYFFPQNAAVLDVNDFLGGLFQGILFVGFVAVVAAPIYWVLRSRIGQSRILIWLLYLVSIAIAAFVQGFGTIVAGGVVAGVASGHAWQRQGGRMFIGIIVIVIMALAVFGIPYVVANGLSAPRF
;
A
#
# COMPACT_ATOMS: atom_id res chain seq x y z
N MET A 1 18.92 -7.78 7.23
CA MET A 1 18.57 -7.02 6.01
C MET A 1 17.07 -6.79 5.84
N GLY A 2 16.20 -7.81 5.89
CA GLY A 2 14.75 -7.65 5.70
C GLY A 2 14.09 -6.64 6.66
N PHE A 3 14.36 -6.72 7.96
CA PHE A 3 13.82 -5.77 8.94
C PHE A 3 14.18 -4.30 8.60
N ILE A 4 15.47 -4.02 8.36
CA ILE A 4 15.95 -2.68 8.02
C ILE A 4 15.28 -2.16 6.74
N ALA A 5 15.15 -3.01 5.71
CA ALA A 5 14.47 -2.62 4.48
C ALA A 5 12.99 -2.27 4.72
N GLY A 6 12.28 -3.03 5.55
CA GLY A 6 10.91 -2.73 5.94
C GLY A 6 10.81 -1.39 6.65
N LEU A 7 11.71 -1.14 7.61
CA LEU A 7 11.77 0.14 8.34
C LEU A 7 12.03 1.32 7.40
N ILE A 8 13.00 1.20 6.48
CA ILE A 8 13.31 2.25 5.50
C ILE A 8 12.08 2.55 4.62
N TRP A 9 11.44 1.52 4.08
CA TRP A 9 10.22 1.72 3.29
C TRP A 9 9.11 2.39 4.10
N GLY A 10 8.91 1.98 5.35
CA GLY A 10 7.91 2.58 6.22
C GLY A 10 8.20 4.06 6.50
N LEU A 11 9.46 4.41 6.77
CA LEU A 11 9.86 5.80 6.99
C LEU A 11 9.72 6.66 5.72
N LEU A 12 10.02 6.10 4.54
CA LEU A 12 9.81 6.79 3.26
C LEU A 12 8.32 7.04 3.00
N ILE A 13 7.46 6.06 3.33
CA ILE A 13 6.00 6.21 3.23
C ILE A 13 5.51 7.25 4.23
N ALA A 14 6.01 7.24 5.47
CA ALA A 14 5.67 8.23 6.47
C ALA A 14 6.06 9.65 6.03
N ALA A 15 7.29 9.82 5.53
CA ALA A 15 7.76 11.09 5.00
C ALA A 15 6.93 11.57 3.81
N ALA A 16 6.59 10.68 2.86
CA ALA A 16 5.72 11.01 1.73
C ALA A 16 4.31 11.41 2.19
N THR A 17 3.78 10.73 3.20
CA THR A 17 2.46 11.02 3.78
C THR A 17 2.43 12.42 4.38
N ILE A 18 3.39 12.74 5.25
CA ILE A 18 3.52 14.06 5.88
C ILE A 18 3.78 15.14 4.83
N ALA A 19 4.64 14.86 3.85
CA ALA A 19 4.93 15.81 2.78
C ALA A 19 3.68 16.14 1.95
N LEU A 20 2.84 15.15 1.67
CA LEU A 20 1.58 15.38 0.95
C LEU A 20 0.52 16.04 1.83
N GLU A 21 0.51 15.78 3.14
CA GLU A 21 -0.39 16.47 4.08
C GLU A 21 -0.13 17.98 4.10
N HIS A 22 1.13 18.38 4.27
CA HIS A 22 1.51 19.78 4.51
C HIS A 22 1.97 20.56 3.28
N TYR A 23 2.49 19.87 2.25
CA TYR A 23 3.03 20.49 1.04
C TYR A 23 2.38 19.98 -0.25
N GLY A 24 1.30 19.19 -0.14
CA GLY A 24 0.59 18.65 -1.29
C GLY A 24 0.09 19.77 -2.22
N PRO A 25 0.42 19.75 -3.53
CA PRO A 25 -0.01 20.80 -4.44
C PRO A 25 -1.54 20.84 -4.53
N SER A 26 -2.10 22.04 -4.39
CA SER A 26 -3.51 22.31 -4.66
C SER A 26 -3.64 22.95 -6.02
N SER A 27 -4.61 22.48 -6.80
CA SER A 27 -4.93 23.04 -8.11
C SER A 27 -6.39 23.44 -8.13
N GLU A 28 -6.65 24.73 -7.91
CA GLU A 28 -7.99 25.32 -8.04
C GLU A 28 -8.64 25.03 -9.40
N PRO A 29 -7.94 25.09 -10.56
CA PRO A 29 -8.56 24.82 -11.87
C PRO A 29 -9.01 23.37 -12.08
N LEU A 30 -8.44 22.42 -11.32
CA LEU A 30 -8.77 20.99 -11.42
C LEU A 30 -9.66 20.54 -10.26
N HIS A 31 -9.95 21.41 -9.28
CA HIS A 31 -10.55 21.06 -7.99
C HIS A 31 -9.88 19.86 -7.30
N VAL A 32 -8.60 19.62 -7.58
CA VAL A 32 -7.80 18.55 -6.95
C VAL A 32 -6.83 19.20 -5.97
N SER A 33 -7.05 18.89 -4.68
CA SER A 33 -6.07 19.13 -3.63
C SER A 33 -5.39 17.82 -3.30
N LEU A 34 -4.06 17.76 -3.51
CA LEU A 34 -3.22 16.71 -2.94
C LEU A 34 -2.86 16.99 -1.48
N SER A 35 -3.06 18.22 -1.00
CA SER A 35 -3.08 18.53 0.44
C SER A 35 -4.31 17.85 1.08
N GLY A 36 -4.09 17.10 2.16
CA GLY A 36 -5.09 16.26 2.85
C GLY A 36 -5.39 14.93 2.13
N ASN A 37 -5.85 14.97 0.87
CA ASN A 37 -6.19 13.75 0.13
C ASN A 37 -4.95 12.94 -0.28
N GLY A 38 -3.82 13.61 -0.54
CA GLY A 38 -2.56 12.97 -0.91
C GLY A 38 -1.93 12.20 0.25
N ALA A 39 -2.13 12.65 1.50
CA ALA A 39 -1.64 11.96 2.68
C ALA A 39 -2.30 10.58 2.86
N ILE A 40 -3.58 10.44 2.52
CA ILE A 40 -4.27 9.15 2.52
C ILE A 40 -3.86 8.32 1.29
N ALA A 41 -3.66 8.95 0.14
CA ALA A 41 -3.27 8.28 -1.10
C ALA A 41 -1.87 7.63 -1.03
N ALA A 42 -0.91 8.27 -0.36
CA ALA A 42 0.47 7.77 -0.24
C ALA A 42 0.56 6.36 0.35
N PRO A 43 0.08 6.07 1.56
CA PRO A 43 0.16 4.75 2.14
C PRO A 43 -0.69 3.74 1.34
N ILE A 44 -1.84 4.14 0.80
CA ILE A 44 -2.69 3.24 -0.01
C ILE A 44 -1.96 2.78 -1.27
N MET A 45 -1.20 3.65 -1.95
CA MET A 45 -0.45 3.25 -3.14
C MET A 45 0.88 2.56 -2.83
N LEU A 46 1.64 3.09 -1.86
CA LEU A 46 3.02 2.68 -1.63
C LEU A 46 3.13 1.42 -0.77
N VAL A 47 2.22 1.20 0.18
CA VAL A 47 2.29 0.01 1.05
C VAL A 47 2.10 -1.29 0.28
N PRO A 48 1.11 -1.45 -0.63
CA PRO A 48 1.00 -2.65 -1.45
C PRO A 48 2.26 -2.93 -2.29
N LEU A 49 2.88 -1.85 -2.81
CA LEU A 49 4.12 -1.94 -3.57
C LEU A 49 5.30 -2.36 -2.70
N ALA A 50 5.42 -1.80 -1.49
CA ALA A 50 6.45 -2.16 -0.52
C ALA A 50 6.29 -3.61 -0.04
N ILE A 51 5.07 -4.06 0.23
CA ILE A 51 4.78 -5.45 0.59
C ILE A 51 5.18 -6.37 -0.56
N PHE A 52 4.75 -6.08 -1.79
CA PHE A 52 5.13 -6.82 -2.97
C PHE A 52 6.65 -6.97 -3.11
N TRP A 53 7.37 -5.85 -3.08
CA TRP A 53 8.82 -5.84 -3.27
C TRP A 53 9.55 -6.56 -2.14
N GLY A 54 9.16 -6.32 -0.89
CA GLY A 54 9.76 -6.94 0.28
C GLY A 54 9.51 -8.44 0.34
N TRP A 55 8.25 -8.86 0.25
CA TRP A 55 7.86 -10.25 0.38
C TRP A 55 8.44 -11.10 -0.73
N SER A 56 8.37 -10.63 -1.98
CA SER A 56 8.97 -11.36 -3.09
C SER A 56 10.48 -11.47 -2.91
N SER A 57 11.19 -10.39 -2.54
CA SER A 57 12.66 -10.39 -2.36
C SER A 57 13.11 -11.35 -1.28
N ILE A 58 12.40 -11.37 -0.16
CA ILE A 58 12.66 -12.28 0.95
C ILE A 58 12.31 -13.71 0.56
N ALA A 59 11.21 -13.94 -0.16
CA ALA A 59 10.85 -15.27 -0.65
C ALA A 59 11.97 -15.87 -1.50
N ASN A 60 12.52 -15.09 -2.44
CA ASN A 60 13.62 -15.50 -3.30
C ASN A 60 14.91 -15.77 -2.51
N ALA A 61 15.24 -14.92 -1.53
CA ALA A 61 16.46 -15.07 -0.74
C ALA A 61 16.45 -16.32 0.17
N TYR A 62 15.28 -16.71 0.68
CA TYR A 62 15.15 -17.81 1.65
C TYR A 62 14.59 -19.11 1.06
N ALA A 63 14.54 -19.24 -0.27
CA ALA A 63 14.08 -20.44 -1.00
C ALA A 63 12.78 -21.05 -0.44
N GLY A 64 11.89 -20.21 0.09
CA GLY A 64 10.62 -20.63 0.68
C GLY A 64 10.57 -20.86 2.20
N ARG A 65 11.68 -20.73 2.94
CA ARG A 65 11.65 -20.67 4.42
C ARG A 65 11.53 -19.22 4.91
N SER A 66 10.66 -18.45 4.26
CA SER A 66 10.60 -16.98 4.38
C SER A 66 9.57 -16.44 5.37
N VAL A 67 8.81 -17.29 6.08
CA VAL A 67 7.71 -16.84 6.96
C VAL A 67 8.18 -15.86 8.03
N VAL A 68 9.18 -16.24 8.83
CA VAL A 68 9.72 -15.39 9.91
C VAL A 68 10.35 -14.10 9.34
N PRO A 69 11.21 -14.16 8.29
CA PRO A 69 11.72 -12.95 7.65
C PRO A 69 10.64 -12.03 7.07
N ILE A 70 9.57 -12.57 6.48
CA ILE A 70 8.43 -11.78 5.95
C ILE A 70 7.67 -11.10 7.08
N ALA A 71 7.42 -11.82 8.18
CA ALA A 71 6.78 -11.24 9.36
C ALA A 71 7.63 -10.10 9.95
N ALA A 72 8.94 -10.30 10.08
CA ALA A 72 9.86 -9.28 10.57
C ALA A 72 9.92 -8.05 9.65
N TYR A 73 9.94 -8.25 8.33
CA TYR A 73 9.84 -7.15 7.35
C TYR A 73 8.53 -6.37 7.51
N THR A 74 7.41 -7.08 7.62
CA THR A 74 6.07 -6.48 7.71
C THR A 74 5.90 -5.71 9.02
N LEU A 75 6.43 -6.24 10.12
CA LEU A 75 6.45 -5.56 11.41
C LEU A 75 7.32 -4.30 11.35
N ALA A 76 8.50 -4.35 10.72
CA ALA A 76 9.33 -3.16 10.54
C ALA A 76 8.67 -2.11 9.64
N LEU A 77 8.00 -2.54 8.58
CA LEU A 77 7.22 -1.67 7.70
C LEU A 77 6.07 -1.01 8.47
N LEU A 78 5.36 -1.78 9.29
CA LEU A 78 4.30 -1.26 10.17
C LEU A 78 4.87 -0.20 11.11
N LEU A 79 5.95 -0.49 11.82
CA LEU A 79 6.59 0.46 12.74
C LEU A 79 7.07 1.73 12.02
N GLY A 80 7.62 1.59 10.81
CA GLY A 80 8.05 2.72 10.00
C GLY A 80 6.88 3.59 9.55
N VAL A 81 5.76 3.00 9.10
CA VAL A 81 4.54 3.74 8.76
C VAL A 81 3.91 4.36 10.01
N SER A 82 3.97 3.68 11.16
CA SER A 82 3.49 4.23 12.43
C SER A 82 4.24 5.47 12.89
N ALA A 83 5.39 5.78 12.30
CA ALA A 83 6.13 7.01 12.57
C ALA A 83 5.40 8.26 12.05
N ILE A 84 4.35 8.14 11.22
CA ILE A 84 3.57 9.30 10.73
C ILE A 84 3.10 10.17 11.91
N GLY A 85 2.44 9.59 12.91
CA GLY A 85 1.91 10.33 14.06
C GLY A 85 2.96 11.16 14.82
N PRO A 86 4.02 10.54 15.37
CA PRO A 86 5.04 11.29 16.10
C PRO A 86 5.87 12.22 15.20
N ALA A 87 6.10 11.88 13.93
CA ALA A 87 6.83 12.77 13.03
C ALA A 87 5.99 14.00 12.66
N ASP A 88 4.69 13.83 12.43
CA ASP A 88 3.76 14.92 12.18
C ASP A 88 3.71 15.88 13.38
N ALA A 89 3.53 15.35 14.59
CA ALA A 89 3.52 16.14 15.82
C ALA A 89 4.85 16.86 16.10
N TYR A 90 5.98 16.27 15.71
CA TYR A 90 7.30 16.87 15.90
C TYR A 90 7.59 18.01 14.90
N PHE A 91 7.30 17.80 13.62
CA PHE A 91 7.60 18.79 12.57
C PHE A 91 6.51 19.86 12.42
N PHE A 92 5.25 19.53 12.75
CA PHE A 92 4.08 20.41 12.61
C PHE A 92 3.23 20.43 13.90
N PRO A 93 3.80 20.90 15.03
CA PRO A 93 3.09 20.88 16.31
C PRO A 93 1.87 21.81 16.30
N GLN A 94 0.70 21.26 16.65
CA GLN A 94 -0.55 22.04 16.79
C GLN A 94 -0.68 22.75 18.14
N ASN A 95 0.00 22.25 19.17
CA ASN A 95 0.06 22.80 20.53
C ASN A 95 1.54 22.94 20.96
N ALA A 96 1.80 23.37 22.21
CA ALA A 96 3.16 23.43 22.75
C ALA A 96 3.93 22.13 22.44
N ALA A 97 5.15 22.27 21.89
CA ALA A 97 5.93 21.21 21.24
C ALA A 97 6.33 20.05 22.18
N VAL A 98 5.35 19.23 22.57
CA VAL A 98 5.49 18.06 23.41
C VAL A 98 4.81 16.91 22.68
N LEU A 99 5.59 15.85 22.40
CA LEU A 99 5.05 14.60 21.88
C LEU A 99 4.20 13.92 22.96
N ASP A 100 2.95 13.63 22.64
CA ASP A 100 2.01 12.96 23.53
C ASP A 100 1.85 11.48 23.14
N VAL A 101 1.43 10.65 24.09
CA VAL A 101 1.08 9.24 23.87
C VAL A 101 0.04 9.10 22.75
N ASN A 102 -0.86 10.07 22.61
CA ASN A 102 -1.87 10.08 21.56
C ASN A 102 -1.24 10.17 20.15
N ASP A 103 -0.11 10.85 19.97
CA ASP A 103 0.59 10.93 18.68
C ASP A 103 1.16 9.56 18.29
N PHE A 104 1.70 8.83 19.27
CA PHE A 104 2.19 7.47 19.07
C PHE A 104 1.04 6.48 18.79
N LEU A 105 -0.07 6.59 19.51
CA LEU A 105 -1.25 5.73 19.29
C LEU A 105 -1.88 6.02 17.92
N GLY A 106 -2.04 7.28 17.55
CA GLY A 106 -2.54 7.70 16.24
C GLY A 106 -1.67 7.15 15.11
N GLY A 107 -0.35 7.30 15.23
CA GLY A 107 0.61 6.69 14.31
C GLY A 107 0.47 5.17 14.25
N LEU A 108 0.40 4.49 15.40
CA LEU A 108 0.22 3.04 15.46
C LEU A 108 -1.06 2.59 14.75
N PHE A 109 -2.17 3.30 14.92
CA PHE A 109 -3.41 3.01 14.21
C PHE A 109 -3.26 3.13 12.70
N GLN A 110 -2.52 4.14 12.20
CA GLN A 110 -2.23 4.26 10.78
C GLN A 110 -1.37 3.09 10.27
N GLY A 111 -0.34 2.69 11.01
CA GLY A 111 0.48 1.52 10.66
C GLY A 111 -0.34 0.23 10.64
N ILE A 112 -1.23 0.01 11.61
CA ILE A 112 -2.13 -1.15 11.63
C ILE A 112 -3.10 -1.11 10.46
N LEU A 113 -3.71 0.05 10.18
CA LEU A 113 -4.69 0.21 9.11
C LEU A 113 -4.08 -0.02 7.74
N PHE A 114 -2.96 0.65 7.44
CA PHE A 114 -2.38 0.62 6.11
C PHE A 114 -1.43 -0.55 5.87
N VAL A 115 -0.69 -1.01 6.88
CA VAL A 115 0.25 -2.14 6.73
C VAL A 115 -0.34 -3.42 7.29
N GLY A 116 -0.82 -3.40 8.53
CA GLY A 116 -1.33 -4.58 9.21
C GLY A 116 -2.48 -5.22 8.44
N PHE A 117 -3.52 -4.44 8.13
CA PHE A 117 -4.70 -4.92 7.42
C PHE A 117 -4.38 -5.39 5.99
N VAL A 118 -3.59 -4.61 5.24
CA VAL A 118 -3.13 -4.97 3.89
C VAL A 118 -2.35 -6.28 3.92
N ALA A 119 -1.44 -6.47 4.88
CA ALA A 119 -0.67 -7.69 5.04
C ALA A 119 -1.55 -8.90 5.41
N VAL A 120 -2.54 -8.72 6.28
CA VAL A 120 -3.50 -9.78 6.65
C VAL A 120 -4.30 -10.25 5.43
N VAL A 121 -4.69 -9.35 4.54
CA VAL A 121 -5.38 -9.72 3.28
C VAL A 121 -4.40 -10.34 2.27
N ALA A 122 -3.18 -9.82 2.16
CA ALA A 122 -2.17 -10.29 1.21
C ALA A 122 -1.65 -11.70 1.53
N ALA A 123 -1.50 -12.04 2.82
CA ALA A 123 -0.95 -13.31 3.27
C ALA A 123 -1.71 -14.55 2.76
N PRO A 124 -3.03 -14.73 2.97
CA PRO A 124 -3.70 -15.92 2.46
C PRO A 124 -3.54 -16.06 0.93
N ILE A 125 -3.60 -14.96 0.19
CA ILE A 125 -3.47 -14.95 -1.27
C ILE A 125 -2.08 -15.36 -1.72
N TYR A 126 -1.02 -14.77 -1.15
CA TYR A 126 0.34 -15.20 -1.50
C TYR A 126 0.56 -16.66 -1.16
N TRP A 127 0.08 -17.14 0.00
CA TRP A 127 0.35 -18.50 0.45
C TRP A 127 -0.37 -19.53 -0.43
N VAL A 128 -1.61 -19.23 -0.84
CA VAL A 128 -2.34 -20.01 -1.85
C VAL A 128 -1.63 -19.94 -3.20
N LEU A 129 -1.19 -18.76 -3.65
CA LEU A 129 -0.47 -18.60 -4.92
C LEU A 129 0.94 -19.21 -4.90
N ARG A 130 1.45 -19.53 -3.72
CA ARG A 130 2.74 -20.19 -3.53
C ARG A 130 2.63 -21.72 -3.51
N SER A 131 1.52 -22.28 -3.05
CA SER A 131 1.34 -23.73 -2.89
C SER A 131 1.18 -24.52 -4.21
N ARG A 132 1.12 -23.83 -5.37
CA ARG A 132 0.93 -24.38 -6.73
C ARG A 132 -0.37 -25.17 -6.95
N ILE A 133 -1.28 -25.22 -5.99
CA ILE A 133 -2.55 -25.94 -6.13
C ILE A 133 -3.48 -25.16 -7.09
N GLY A 134 -3.81 -25.76 -8.25
CA GLY A 134 -4.86 -25.26 -9.15
C GLY A 134 -4.57 -23.93 -9.88
N GLN A 135 -3.31 -23.52 -9.99
CA GLN A 135 -2.97 -22.19 -10.49
C GLN A 135 -2.85 -22.13 -12.01
N SER A 136 -3.79 -21.44 -12.63
CA SER A 136 -3.71 -21.00 -14.02
C SER A 136 -3.26 -19.54 -14.11
N ARG A 137 -2.63 -19.14 -15.22
CA ARG A 137 -2.33 -17.72 -15.48
C ARG A 137 -3.59 -16.86 -15.46
N ILE A 138 -4.73 -17.45 -15.81
CA ILE A 138 -6.05 -16.81 -15.81
C ILE A 138 -6.44 -16.42 -14.38
N LEU A 139 -6.20 -17.29 -13.38
CA LEU A 139 -6.50 -17.00 -11.98
C LEU A 139 -5.79 -15.73 -11.48
N ILE A 140 -4.51 -15.53 -11.84
CA ILE A 140 -3.75 -14.34 -11.44
C ILE A 140 -4.39 -13.07 -11.99
N TRP A 141 -4.74 -13.07 -13.28
CA TRP A 141 -5.40 -11.93 -13.90
C TRP A 141 -6.80 -11.68 -13.34
N LEU A 142 -7.56 -12.75 -13.06
CA LEU A 142 -8.86 -12.65 -12.39
C LEU A 142 -8.71 -12.02 -11.01
N LEU A 143 -7.70 -12.39 -10.22
CA LEU A 143 -7.49 -11.79 -8.90
C LEU A 143 -7.13 -10.30 -8.97
N TYR A 144 -6.36 -9.88 -9.98
CA TYR A 144 -6.15 -8.45 -10.25
C TYR A 144 -7.45 -7.74 -10.64
N LEU A 145 -8.28 -8.34 -11.50
CA LEU A 145 -9.60 -7.77 -11.84
C LEU A 145 -10.52 -7.69 -10.61
N VAL A 146 -10.53 -8.71 -9.77
CA VAL A 146 -11.28 -8.73 -8.51
C VAL A 146 -10.80 -7.60 -7.59
N SER A 147 -9.50 -7.31 -7.53
CA SER A 147 -9.01 -6.17 -6.74
C SER A 147 -9.55 -4.82 -7.23
N ILE A 148 -9.66 -4.63 -8.55
CA ILE A 148 -10.27 -3.43 -9.14
C ILE A 148 -11.76 -3.37 -8.81
N ALA A 149 -12.47 -4.51 -8.90
CA ALA A 149 -13.89 -4.59 -8.55
C ALA A 149 -14.11 -4.27 -7.07
N ILE A 150 -13.27 -4.78 -6.16
CA ILE A 150 -13.34 -4.46 -4.73
C ILE A 150 -13.16 -2.95 -4.52
N ALA A 151 -12.16 -2.34 -5.16
CA ALA A 151 -11.95 -0.90 -5.09
C ALA A 151 -13.13 -0.08 -5.63
N ALA A 152 -13.82 -0.59 -6.66
CA ALA A 152 -14.98 0.08 -7.28
C ALA A 152 -16.27 -0.02 -6.47
N PHE A 153 -16.52 -1.18 -5.84
CA PHE A 153 -17.83 -1.51 -5.30
C PHE A 153 -17.89 -1.58 -3.77
N VAL A 154 -16.74 -1.63 -3.08
CA VAL A 154 -16.70 -1.67 -1.60
C VAL A 154 -16.38 -0.29 -1.05
N GLN A 155 -17.38 0.36 -0.46
CA GLN A 155 -17.21 1.69 0.12
C GLN A 155 -16.38 1.68 1.41
N GLY A 156 -15.65 2.77 1.66
CA GLY A 156 -14.80 2.96 2.84
C GLY A 156 -13.47 2.22 2.76
N PHE A 157 -13.49 0.89 2.90
CA PHE A 157 -12.26 0.07 3.01
C PHE A 157 -11.84 -0.62 1.70
N GLY A 158 -12.61 -0.48 0.62
CA GLY A 158 -12.39 -1.23 -0.62
C GLY A 158 -11.00 -1.04 -1.22
N THR A 159 -10.44 0.17 -1.19
CA THR A 159 -9.09 0.46 -1.71
C THR A 159 -7.98 -0.19 -0.90
N ILE A 160 -8.12 -0.27 0.42
CA ILE A 160 -7.16 -0.94 1.32
C ILE A 160 -7.24 -2.46 1.13
N VAL A 161 -8.45 -3.03 1.07
CA VAL A 161 -8.65 -4.45 0.78
C VAL A 161 -8.06 -4.79 -0.60
N ALA A 162 -8.36 -3.99 -1.61
CA ALA A 162 -7.81 -4.13 -2.95
C ALA A 162 -6.28 -4.08 -2.94
N GLY A 163 -5.68 -3.15 -2.18
CA GLY A 163 -4.23 -3.09 -1.98
C GLY A 163 -3.66 -4.39 -1.40
N GLY A 164 -4.34 -5.00 -0.42
CA GLY A 164 -3.95 -6.31 0.12
C GLY A 164 -4.04 -7.42 -0.92
N VAL A 165 -5.11 -7.45 -1.70
CA VAL A 165 -5.27 -8.41 -2.81
C VAL A 165 -4.15 -8.23 -3.83
N VAL A 166 -3.91 -7.00 -4.30
CA VAL A 166 -2.86 -6.67 -5.26
C VAL A 166 -1.49 -7.09 -4.75
N ALA A 167 -1.15 -6.76 -3.50
CA ALA A 167 0.13 -7.10 -2.90
C ALA A 167 0.34 -8.62 -2.79
N GLY A 168 -0.70 -9.36 -2.37
CA GLY A 168 -0.67 -10.82 -2.29
C GLY A 168 -0.53 -11.49 -3.66
N VAL A 169 -1.32 -11.03 -4.64
CA VAL A 169 -1.28 -11.52 -6.04
C VAL A 169 0.08 -11.24 -6.66
N ALA A 170 0.58 -10.02 -6.53
CA ALA A 170 1.87 -9.60 -7.08
C ALA A 170 3.03 -10.39 -6.48
N SER A 171 3.02 -10.59 -5.17
CA SER A 171 4.05 -11.37 -4.47
C SER A 171 4.04 -12.83 -4.94
N GLY A 172 2.86 -13.44 -5.08
CA GLY A 172 2.70 -14.80 -5.59
C GLY A 172 3.08 -14.92 -7.07
N HIS A 173 2.68 -13.96 -7.90
CA HIS A 173 3.02 -13.91 -9.32
C HIS A 173 4.54 -13.79 -9.53
N ALA A 174 5.23 -12.97 -8.74
CA ALA A 174 6.68 -12.82 -8.81
C ALA A 174 7.42 -14.08 -8.34
N TRP A 175 6.86 -14.85 -7.41
CA TRP A 175 7.42 -16.15 -7.03
C TRP A 175 7.40 -17.15 -8.20
N GLN A 176 6.34 -17.12 -9.01
CA GLN A 176 6.18 -18.04 -10.14
C GLN A 176 7.03 -17.65 -11.36
N ARG A 177 7.32 -16.37 -11.55
CA ARG A 177 8.13 -15.86 -12.68
C ARG A 177 9.41 -15.21 -12.18
N GLN A 178 10.53 -15.95 -12.25
CA GLN A 178 11.85 -15.48 -11.82
C GLN A 178 12.43 -14.28 -12.61
N GLY A 179 11.71 -13.70 -13.59
CA GLY A 179 12.20 -12.60 -14.43
C GLY A 179 11.21 -11.45 -14.72
N GLY A 180 10.10 -11.32 -13.99
CA GLY A 180 9.02 -10.37 -14.33
C GLY A 180 8.76 -9.25 -13.33
N ARG A 181 9.61 -9.05 -12.33
CA ARG A 181 9.31 -8.18 -11.18
C ARG A 181 9.02 -6.73 -11.52
N MET A 182 9.78 -6.14 -12.44
CA MET A 182 9.55 -4.77 -12.91
C MET A 182 8.16 -4.64 -13.55
N PHE A 183 7.80 -5.57 -14.43
CA PHE A 183 6.49 -5.58 -15.06
C PHE A 183 5.35 -5.75 -14.06
N ILE A 184 5.52 -6.64 -13.06
CA ILE A 184 4.54 -6.81 -11.98
C ILE A 184 4.44 -5.53 -11.13
N GLY A 185 5.55 -4.87 -10.84
CA GLY A 185 5.57 -3.57 -10.16
C GLY A 185 4.80 -2.50 -10.92
N ILE A 186 4.95 -2.44 -12.25
CA ILE A 186 4.16 -1.52 -13.10
C ILE A 186 2.67 -1.84 -12.99
N ILE A 187 2.28 -3.12 -13.02
CA ILE A 187 0.88 -3.52 -12.84
C ILE A 187 0.34 -3.05 -11.49
N VAL A 188 1.10 -3.28 -10.40
CA VAL A 188 0.71 -2.83 -9.05
C VAL A 188 0.49 -1.32 -9.04
N ILE A 189 1.43 -0.54 -9.59
CA ILE A 189 1.34 0.92 -9.66
C ILE A 189 0.08 1.34 -10.45
N VAL A 190 -0.14 0.75 -11.62
CA VAL A 190 -1.30 1.09 -12.47
C VAL A 190 -2.62 0.75 -11.75
N ILE A 191 -2.74 -0.43 -11.15
CA ILE A 191 -3.95 -0.82 -10.43
C ILE A 191 -4.18 0.09 -9.22
N MET A 192 -3.15 0.39 -8.44
CA MET A 192 -3.30 1.28 -7.29
C MET A 192 -3.61 2.72 -7.70
N ALA A 193 -3.01 3.23 -8.78
CA ALA A 193 -3.34 4.54 -9.31
C ALA A 193 -4.79 4.61 -9.80
N LEU A 194 -5.27 3.56 -10.49
CA LEU A 194 -6.67 3.44 -10.87
C LEU A 194 -7.59 3.37 -9.65
N ALA A 195 -7.24 2.58 -8.63
CA ALA A 195 -8.05 2.41 -7.43
C ALA A 195 -8.14 3.70 -6.59
N VAL A 196 -7.05 4.47 -6.49
CA VAL A 196 -6.97 5.66 -5.65
C VAL A 196 -7.47 6.92 -6.38
N PHE A 197 -7.21 7.05 -7.67
CA PHE A 197 -7.56 8.27 -8.42
C PHE A 197 -8.60 8.02 -9.51
N GLY A 198 -8.41 6.99 -10.33
CA GLY A 198 -9.26 6.73 -11.49
C GLY A 198 -10.71 6.41 -11.13
N ILE A 199 -10.93 5.48 -10.20
CA ILE A 199 -12.26 5.06 -9.76
C ILE A 199 -12.99 6.22 -9.08
N PRO A 200 -12.44 6.90 -8.06
CA PRO A 200 -13.13 8.04 -7.45
C PRO A 200 -13.45 9.15 -8.44
N TYR A 201 -12.56 9.43 -9.40
CA TYR A 201 -12.80 10.43 -10.44
C TYR A 201 -14.01 10.08 -11.32
N VAL A 202 -14.11 8.83 -11.79
CA VAL A 202 -15.25 8.38 -12.62
C VAL A 202 -16.55 8.34 -11.80
N VAL A 203 -16.48 7.94 -10.53
CA VAL A 203 -17.66 7.94 -9.63
C VAL A 203 -18.15 9.37 -9.39
N ALA A 204 -17.25 10.33 -9.23
CA ALA A 204 -17.60 11.73 -8.97
C ALA A 204 -18.15 12.47 -10.22
N ASN A 205 -17.62 12.17 -11.41
CA ASN A 205 -17.90 12.95 -12.63
C ASN A 205 -18.73 12.19 -13.69
N GLY A 206 -19.01 10.91 -13.47
CA GLY A 206 -19.63 10.02 -14.46
C GLY A 206 -18.76 9.80 -15.70
N LEU A 207 -19.32 9.13 -16.72
CA LEU A 207 -18.66 8.91 -18.02
C LEU A 207 -18.58 10.19 -18.89
N SER A 208 -19.16 11.29 -18.40
CA SER A 208 -19.25 12.60 -19.05
C SER A 208 -18.19 13.60 -18.56
N ALA A 209 -17.20 13.15 -17.80
CA ALA A 209 -16.14 13.99 -17.27
C ALA A 209 -15.42 14.77 -18.40
N PRO A 210 -14.99 16.03 -18.16
CA PRO A 210 -14.34 16.84 -19.19
C PRO A 210 -13.14 16.08 -19.76
N ARG A 211 -13.19 15.86 -21.08
CA ARG A 211 -12.08 15.31 -21.84
C ARG A 211 -11.08 16.44 -22.01
N PHE A 212 -9.93 16.34 -21.35
CA PHE A 212 -8.79 17.20 -21.68
C PHE A 212 -8.36 16.97 -23.13
#